data_AF-A0A0L0G3P5-F1
#
_entry.id   AF-A0A0L0G3P5-F1
#
_cell.length_a   1.000
_cell.length_b   1.000
_cell.length_c   1.000
_cell.angle_alpha   90.00
_cell.angle_beta   90.00
_cell.angle_gamma   90.00
#
_symmetry.space_group_name_H-M   'P 1'
#
loop_
_entity.id
_entity.type
_entity.pdbx_description
1 polymer ?
#
loop_
_entity_poly.entity_id
_entity_poly.type
_entity_poly.pdbx_seq_one_letter_code
_entity_poly.pdbx_strand_id
1 'polypeptide(L)'
;MPAAMGLALASYVICDLAQKPIGQKPLFWPVGPNFMRKMHARVRAKAQKAGLWCDVDYEEMAYVVTHIFRGRSVLSGSKIHPILVRWDNSKPFVLENLVQLTEEEALLHRKVEKIEDLHPEYRKKVQKLLAEVQEYSNSLKDTKEQYYQNYNGITNLSRESLAGTEVFNNTVA
;
A
#
# COMPACT_ATOMS: atom_id res chain seq x y z
N MET A 1 11.92 -25.92 29.41
CA MET A 1 12.28 -26.12 27.99
C MET A 1 11.99 -27.54 27.45
N PRO A 2 12.16 -28.68 28.16
CA PRO A 2 11.94 -30.01 27.55
C PRO A 2 10.47 -30.29 27.19
N ALA A 3 9.52 -29.80 27.98
CA ALA A 3 8.08 -29.95 27.69
C ALA A 3 7.66 -29.26 26.37
N ALA A 4 8.23 -28.10 26.05
CA ALA A 4 7.94 -27.39 24.81
C ALA A 4 8.46 -28.15 23.58
N MET A 5 9.62 -28.80 23.72
CA MET A 5 10.21 -29.62 22.67
C MET A 5 9.37 -30.88 22.41
N GLY A 6 8.89 -31.55 23.47
CA GLY A 6 7.99 -32.69 23.36
C GLY A 6 6.66 -32.34 22.68
N LEU A 7 6.09 -31.19 23.00
CA LEU A 7 4.86 -30.70 22.36
C LEU A 7 5.06 -30.41 20.86
N ALA A 8 6.20 -29.82 20.49
CA ALA A 8 6.53 -29.55 19.09
C ALA A 8 6.65 -30.85 18.27
N LEU A 9 7.32 -31.87 18.83
CA LEU A 9 7.45 -33.19 18.20
C LEU A 9 6.10 -33.90 18.07
N ALA A 10 5.28 -33.90 19.13
CA ALA A 10 3.94 -34.50 19.07
C ALA A 10 3.05 -33.81 18.02
N SER A 11 3.11 -32.49 17.94
CA SER A 11 2.37 -31.70 16.94
C SER A 11 2.82 -32.03 15.51
N TYR A 12 4.13 -32.22 15.30
CA TYR A 12 4.68 -32.64 14.01
C TYR A 12 4.14 -34.00 13.58
N VAL A 13 4.17 -35.00 14.46
CA VAL A 13 3.68 -36.36 14.18
C VAL A 13 2.18 -36.37 13.86
N ILE A 14 1.38 -35.59 14.60
CA ILE A 14 -0.06 -35.48 14.34
C ILE A 14 -0.33 -34.88 12.95
N CYS A 15 0.42 -33.83 12.57
CA CYS A 15 0.28 -33.20 11.26
C CYS A 15 0.71 -34.11 10.11
N ASP A 16 1.75 -34.92 10.32
CA ASP A 16 2.23 -35.92 9.36
C ASP A 16 1.18 -37.02 9.13
N LEU A 17 0.61 -37.57 10.21
CA LEU A 17 -0.48 -38.55 10.14
C LEU A 17 -1.74 -37.98 9.47
N ALA A 18 -2.01 -36.69 9.67
CA ALA A 18 -3.15 -36.01 9.06
C ALA A 18 -2.95 -35.66 7.58
N GLN A 19 -1.81 -36.01 6.96
CA GLN A 19 -1.41 -35.60 5.60
C GLN A 19 -1.52 -34.09 5.36
N LYS A 20 -1.50 -33.31 6.44
CA LYS A 20 -1.47 -31.85 6.42
C LYS A 20 -0.11 -31.48 6.98
N PRO A 21 0.95 -31.50 6.14
CA PRO A 21 2.26 -31.10 6.61
C PRO A 21 2.10 -29.73 7.27
N ILE A 22 2.84 -29.49 8.35
CA ILE A 22 3.02 -28.14 8.89
C ILE A 22 3.73 -27.37 7.80
N GLY A 23 2.94 -26.89 6.84
CA GLY A 23 3.42 -26.07 5.76
C GLY A 23 3.96 -24.85 6.46
N GLN A 24 5.27 -24.67 6.36
CA GLN A 24 5.91 -23.39 6.60
C GLN A 24 5.45 -22.42 5.51
N LYS A 25 4.15 -22.23 5.32
CA LYS A 25 3.65 -20.96 4.85
C LYS A 25 3.75 -20.11 6.09
N PRO A 26 4.79 -19.26 6.24
CA PRO A 26 4.82 -18.38 7.38
C PRO A 26 3.49 -17.65 7.38
N LEU A 27 2.81 -17.70 8.53
CA LEU A 27 1.72 -16.79 8.84
C LEU A 27 2.36 -15.39 8.97
N PHE A 28 2.91 -14.85 7.88
CA PHE A 28 3.28 -13.45 7.81
C PHE A 28 1.97 -12.68 7.75
N TRP A 29 1.51 -12.31 8.94
CA TRP A 29 0.52 -11.28 9.23
C TRP A 29 0.96 -10.56 10.51
N PRO A 30 0.91 -9.22 10.61
CA PRO A 30 0.79 -8.24 9.54
C PRO A 30 2.18 -7.85 9.04
N VAL A 31 2.20 -7.17 7.89
CA VAL A 31 3.38 -6.46 7.42
C VAL A 31 3.73 -5.41 8.48
N GLY A 32 4.66 -5.72 9.39
CA GLY A 32 4.95 -4.87 10.53
C GLY A 32 5.36 -3.45 10.11
N PRO A 33 5.20 -2.44 10.99
CA PRO A 33 5.51 -1.05 10.67
C PRO A 33 6.96 -0.86 10.19
N ASN A 34 7.89 -1.67 10.73
CA ASN A 34 9.29 -1.67 10.29
C ASN A 34 9.47 -2.16 8.85
N PHE A 35 8.68 -3.14 8.41
CA PHE A 35 8.70 -3.60 7.02
C PHE A 35 8.16 -2.52 6.10
N MET A 36 7.01 -1.92 6.44
CA MET A 36 6.42 -0.84 5.64
C MET A 36 7.37 0.32 5.49
N ARG A 37 8.03 0.73 6.59
CA ARG A 37 9.02 1.82 6.56
C ARG A 37 10.21 1.50 5.66
N LYS A 38 10.75 0.27 5.76
CA LYS A 38 11.83 -0.19 4.89
C LYS A 38 11.40 -0.24 3.42
N MET A 39 10.18 -0.66 3.14
CA MET A 39 9.64 -0.74 1.79
C MET A 39 9.44 0.66 1.19
N HIS A 40 8.85 1.59 1.95
CA HIS A 40 8.69 2.99 1.55
C HIS A 40 10.03 3.65 1.25
N ALA A 41 11.01 3.48 2.15
CA ALA A 41 12.37 3.98 1.95
C ALA A 41 13.01 3.40 0.69
N ARG A 42 12.79 2.11 0.39
CA ARG A 42 13.27 1.47 -0.85
C ARG A 42 12.62 2.07 -2.10
N VAL A 43 11.32 2.36 -2.07
CA VAL A 43 10.61 2.99 -3.20
C VAL A 43 11.17 4.39 -3.45
N ARG A 44 11.30 5.23 -2.40
CA ARG A 44 11.92 6.56 -2.52
C ARG A 44 13.36 6.51 -3.02
N ALA A 45 14.17 5.61 -2.48
CA ALA A 45 15.56 5.44 -2.92
C ALA A 45 15.65 5.00 -4.39
N LYS A 46 14.73 4.15 -4.86
CA LYS A 46 14.64 3.78 -6.29
C LYS A 46 14.21 4.96 -7.16
N ALA A 47 13.25 5.76 -6.72
CA ALA A 47 12.79 6.94 -7.44
C ALA A 47 13.91 8.00 -7.56
N GLN A 48 14.64 8.26 -6.47
CA GLN A 48 15.81 9.15 -6.45
C GLN A 48 16.91 8.66 -7.40
N LYS A 49 17.23 7.35 -7.38
CA LYS A 49 18.21 6.77 -8.31
C LYS A 49 17.80 6.89 -9.78
N ALA A 50 16.50 6.85 -10.05
CA ALA A 50 15.96 7.04 -11.40
C ALA A 50 15.81 8.51 -11.79
N GLY A 51 16.09 9.47 -10.88
CA GLY A 51 15.88 10.90 -11.12
C GLY A 51 14.40 11.29 -11.31
N LEU A 52 13.47 10.44 -10.86
CA LEU A 52 12.03 10.63 -11.06
C LEU A 52 11.35 11.11 -9.78
N TRP A 53 10.28 11.88 -9.96
CA TRP A 53 9.40 12.29 -8.87
C TRP A 53 8.71 11.07 -8.23
N CYS A 54 8.59 11.09 -6.90
CA CYS A 54 7.97 10.04 -6.09
C CYS A 54 6.80 10.63 -5.31
N ASP A 55 5.58 10.40 -5.80
CA ASP A 55 4.35 10.83 -5.15
C ASP A 55 3.70 9.64 -4.43
N VAL A 56 4.37 9.18 -3.38
CA VAL A 56 3.95 8.01 -2.60
C VAL A 56 4.04 8.33 -1.13
N ASP A 57 2.89 8.53 -0.50
CA ASP A 57 2.81 8.69 0.93
C ASP A 57 2.89 7.34 1.67
N TYR A 58 3.37 7.37 2.92
CA TYR A 58 3.57 6.17 3.73
C TYR A 58 2.24 5.49 4.08
N GLU A 59 1.23 6.27 4.49
CA GLU A 59 -0.07 5.75 4.93
C GLU A 59 -0.85 5.13 3.76
N GLU A 60 -0.91 5.84 2.63
CA GLU A 60 -1.57 5.37 1.42
C GLU A 60 -0.91 4.08 0.90
N MET A 61 0.44 4.03 0.87
CA MET A 61 1.18 2.82 0.51
C MET A 61 0.91 1.67 1.48
N ALA A 62 0.88 1.94 2.79
CA ALA A 62 0.59 0.92 3.79
C ALA A 62 -0.82 0.34 3.62
N TYR A 63 -1.81 1.19 3.33
CA TYR A 63 -3.18 0.76 3.04
C TYR A 63 -3.23 -0.15 1.80
N VAL A 64 -2.66 0.31 0.67
CA VAL A 64 -2.66 -0.45 -0.59
C VAL A 64 -2.02 -1.83 -0.41
N VAL A 65 -0.88 -1.91 0.27
CA VAL A 65 -0.18 -3.18 0.50
C VAL A 65 -0.96 -4.14 1.41
N THR A 66 -1.63 -3.61 2.44
CA THR A 66 -2.34 -4.44 3.43
C THR A 66 -3.74 -4.84 2.99
N HIS A 67 -4.49 -3.93 2.35
CA HIS A 67 -5.91 -4.12 2.05
C HIS A 67 -6.14 -4.58 0.62
N ILE A 68 -5.44 -4.00 -0.36
CA ILE A 68 -5.61 -4.33 -1.78
C ILE A 68 -4.75 -5.54 -2.14
N PHE A 69 -3.43 -5.45 -1.95
CA PHE A 69 -2.52 -6.56 -2.28
C PHE A 69 -2.47 -7.66 -1.21
N ARG A 70 -2.97 -7.38 0.01
CA ARG A 70 -3.03 -8.34 1.13
C ARG A 70 -1.69 -8.99 1.47
N GLY A 71 -0.59 -8.25 1.26
CA GLY A 71 0.77 -8.73 1.50
C GLY A 71 1.23 -9.85 0.55
N ARG A 72 0.53 -10.08 -0.58
CA ARG A 72 0.85 -11.14 -1.55
C ARG A 72 1.41 -10.53 -2.83
N SER A 73 2.25 -11.29 -3.51
CA SER A 73 2.59 -11.01 -4.90
C SER A 73 1.33 -11.13 -5.76
N VAL A 74 1.17 -10.22 -6.72
CA VAL A 74 0.09 -10.25 -7.68
C VAL A 74 0.18 -11.44 -8.64
N LEU A 75 1.40 -11.89 -8.97
CA LEU A 75 1.63 -12.99 -9.91
C LEU A 75 1.47 -14.35 -9.22
N SER A 76 2.47 -14.77 -8.44
CA SER A 76 2.47 -16.06 -7.75
C SER A 76 1.47 -16.15 -6.59
N GLY A 77 1.03 -15.04 -6.01
CA GLY A 77 0.27 -15.06 -4.76
C GLY A 77 1.13 -15.39 -3.52
N SER A 78 2.44 -15.53 -3.71
CA SER A 78 3.41 -15.77 -2.65
C SER A 78 3.50 -14.58 -1.70
N LYS A 79 3.71 -14.86 -0.41
CA LYS A 79 3.93 -13.86 0.65
C LYS A 79 5.41 -13.65 0.96
N ILE A 80 6.28 -14.34 0.24
CA ILE A 80 7.71 -14.37 0.53
C ILE A 80 8.36 -13.13 -0.08
N HIS A 81 8.98 -12.31 0.77
CA HIS A 81 9.74 -11.11 0.39
C HIS A 81 9.08 -10.22 -0.68
N PRO A 82 7.84 -9.73 -0.45
CA PRO A 82 7.20 -8.88 -1.42
C PRO A 82 7.92 -7.53 -1.51
N ILE A 83 8.06 -7.03 -2.73
CA ILE A 83 8.61 -5.72 -3.03
C ILE A 83 7.69 -4.96 -3.99
N LEU A 84 7.66 -3.64 -3.83
CA LEU A 84 6.98 -2.75 -4.78
C LEU A 84 7.91 -2.40 -5.94
N VAL A 85 7.37 -2.54 -7.14
CA VAL A 85 8.02 -2.25 -8.41
C VAL A 85 7.03 -1.49 -9.28
N ARG A 86 7.54 -0.65 -10.17
CA ARG A 86 6.70 0.01 -11.19
C ARG A 86 6.22 -1.05 -12.17
N TRP A 87 4.94 -0.98 -12.53
CA TRP A 87 4.36 -1.81 -13.57
C TRP A 87 4.75 -1.31 -14.96
N ASP A 88 4.69 0.01 -15.14
CA ASP A 88 5.09 0.69 -16.36
C ASP A 88 6.28 1.60 -16.09
N ASN A 89 7.38 1.34 -16.80
CA ASN A 89 8.63 2.09 -16.65
C ASN A 89 8.56 3.51 -17.22
N SER A 90 7.63 3.77 -18.15
CA SER A 90 7.40 5.10 -18.73
C SER A 90 6.72 6.06 -17.75
N LYS A 91 6.02 5.51 -16.74
CA LYS A 91 5.25 6.27 -15.77
C LYS A 91 6.07 6.56 -14.49
N PRO A 92 5.76 7.66 -13.78
CA PRO A 92 6.43 8.02 -12.53
C PRO A 92 6.12 7.03 -11.39
N PHE A 93 6.80 7.20 -10.27
CA PHE A 93 6.54 6.45 -9.04
C PHE A 93 5.30 7.02 -8.35
N VAL A 94 4.13 6.50 -8.74
CA VAL A 94 2.80 6.83 -8.19
C VAL A 94 2.12 5.53 -7.77
N LEU A 95 1.23 5.58 -6.77
CA LEU A 95 0.51 4.41 -6.24
C LEU A 95 -0.18 3.58 -7.33
N GLU A 96 -0.83 4.25 -8.29
CA GLU A 96 -1.53 3.65 -9.43
C GLU A 96 -0.62 2.90 -10.41
N ASN A 97 0.70 3.10 -10.32
CA ASN A 97 1.70 2.44 -11.16
C ASN A 97 2.56 1.44 -10.37
N LEU A 98 2.28 1.22 -9.09
CA LEU A 98 3.05 0.31 -8.24
C LEU A 98 2.36 -1.04 -8.11
N VAL A 99 3.14 -2.10 -8.31
CA VAL A 99 2.68 -3.48 -8.17
C VAL A 99 3.59 -4.23 -7.21
N GLN A 100 2.96 -5.08 -6.40
CA GLN A 100 3.64 -5.93 -5.44
C GLN A 100 4.01 -7.27 -6.07
N LEU A 101 5.31 -7.56 -6.12
CA LEU A 101 5.88 -8.78 -6.69
C LEU A 101 6.89 -9.40 -5.72
N THR A 102 7.24 -10.68 -5.92
CA THR A 102 8.41 -11.24 -5.25
C THR A 102 9.70 -10.67 -5.86
N GLU A 103 10.83 -10.82 -5.17
CA GLU A 103 12.12 -10.36 -5.68
C GLU A 103 12.51 -11.04 -7.00
N GLU A 104 12.25 -12.35 -7.12
CA GLU A 104 12.49 -13.12 -8.35
C GLU A 104 11.61 -12.62 -9.51
N GLU A 105 10.31 -12.43 -9.26
CA GLU A 105 9.37 -11.91 -10.25
C GLU A 105 9.71 -10.49 -10.69
N ALA A 106 10.16 -9.65 -9.76
CA ALA A 106 10.61 -8.31 -10.06
C ALA A 106 11.86 -8.28 -10.94
N LEU A 107 12.80 -9.21 -10.74
CA LEU A 107 13.97 -9.35 -11.61
C LEU A 107 13.56 -9.78 -13.02
N LEU A 108 12.59 -10.68 -13.14
CA LEU A 108 12.03 -11.08 -14.44
C LEU A 108 11.31 -9.90 -15.11
N HIS A 109 10.48 -9.18 -14.36
CA HIS A 109 9.75 -8.01 -14.86
C HIS A 109 10.69 -6.91 -15.37
N ARG A 110 11.83 -6.69 -14.70
CA ARG A 110 12.84 -5.72 -15.17
C ARG A 110 13.54 -6.09 -16.47
N LYS A 111 13.64 -7.38 -16.79
CA LYS A 111 14.24 -7.86 -18.03
C LYS A 111 13.29 -7.72 -19.22
N VAL A 112 11.99 -7.62 -18.95
CA VAL A 112 10.97 -7.44 -19.97
C VAL A 112 10.82 -5.95 -20.25
N GLU A 113 11.20 -5.51 -21.44
CA GLU A 113 11.11 -4.11 -21.85
C GLU A 113 9.67 -3.67 -22.14
N LYS A 114 8.84 -4.59 -22.65
CA LYS A 114 7.46 -4.33 -23.03
C LYS A 114 6.50 -5.16 -22.21
N ILE A 115 5.55 -4.48 -21.57
CA ILE A 115 4.48 -5.13 -20.79
C ILE A 115 3.68 -6.09 -21.68
N GLU A 116 3.72 -5.85 -23.00
CA GLU A 116 3.13 -6.63 -24.08
C GLU A 116 3.70 -8.05 -24.26
N ASP A 117 4.80 -8.37 -23.58
CA ASP A 117 5.40 -9.71 -23.65
C ASP A 117 4.99 -10.58 -22.44
N LEU A 118 4.37 -9.99 -21.40
CA LEU A 118 3.84 -10.75 -20.27
C LEU A 118 2.57 -11.50 -20.64
N HIS A 119 2.33 -12.66 -20.01
CA HIS A 119 1.12 -13.46 -20.25
C HIS A 119 -0.17 -12.61 -20.12
N PRO A 120 -1.12 -12.71 -21.07
CA PRO A 120 -2.30 -11.83 -21.10
C PRO A 120 -3.18 -11.92 -19.85
N GLU A 121 -3.23 -13.10 -19.20
CA GLU A 121 -3.94 -13.26 -17.92
C GLU A 121 -3.31 -12.44 -16.78
N TYR A 122 -1.98 -12.35 -16.74
CA TYR A 122 -1.27 -11.56 -15.73
C TYR A 122 -1.56 -10.08 -15.89
N ARG A 123 -1.61 -9.59 -17.14
CA ARG A 123 -1.96 -8.19 -17.41
C ARG A 123 -3.37 -7.87 -16.96
N LYS A 124 -4.35 -8.72 -17.27
CA LYS A 124 -5.75 -8.52 -16.83
C LYS A 124 -5.85 -8.46 -15.31
N LYS A 125 -5.14 -9.36 -14.60
CA LYS A 125 -5.14 -9.39 -13.14
C LYS A 125 -4.52 -8.14 -12.52
N VAL A 126 -3.38 -7.69 -13.05
CA VAL A 126 -2.71 -6.47 -12.59
C VAL A 126 -3.57 -5.24 -12.89
N GLN A 127 -4.11 -5.12 -14.11
CA GLN A 127 -4.98 -3.99 -14.49
C GLN A 127 -6.21 -3.88 -13.60
N LYS A 128 -6.85 -5.00 -13.25
CA LYS A 128 -7.97 -5.00 -12.31
C LYS A 128 -7.57 -4.42 -10.95
N LEU A 129 -6.43 -4.85 -10.40
CA LEU A 129 -5.95 -4.35 -9.12
C LEU A 129 -5.54 -2.88 -9.18
N LEU A 130 -4.93 -2.43 -10.28
CA LEU A 130 -4.58 -1.03 -10.46
C LEU A 130 -5.82 -0.14 -10.56
N ALA A 131 -6.91 -0.62 -11.17
CA ALA A 131 -8.19 0.07 -11.17
C ALA A 131 -8.76 0.22 -9.74
N GLU A 132 -8.69 -0.84 -8.92
CA GLU A 132 -9.09 -0.78 -7.51
C GLU A 132 -8.24 0.24 -6.71
N VAL A 133 -6.92 0.31 -6.97
CA VAL A 133 -6.03 1.32 -6.35
C VAL A 133 -6.41 2.73 -6.79
N GLN A 134 -6.75 2.91 -8.07
CA GLN A 134 -7.12 4.21 -8.62
C GLN A 134 -8.46 4.71 -8.05
N GLU A 135 -9.46 3.84 -7.95
CA GLU A 135 -10.73 4.14 -7.27
C GLU A 135 -10.50 4.58 -5.81
N TYR A 136 -9.63 3.87 -5.09
CA TYR A 136 -9.26 4.26 -3.73
C TYR A 136 -8.57 5.64 -3.69
N SER A 137 -7.59 5.88 -4.58
CA SER A 137 -6.90 7.18 -4.65
C SER A 137 -7.88 8.34 -4.90
N ASN A 138 -8.86 8.14 -5.78
CA ASN A 138 -9.88 9.14 -6.08
C ASN A 138 -10.77 9.41 -4.86
N SER A 139 -11.26 8.36 -4.18
CA SER A 139 -12.08 8.52 -2.97
C SER A 139 -11.37 9.30 -1.86
N LEU A 140 -10.04 9.17 -1.79
CA LEU A 140 -9.22 9.82 -0.78
C LEU A 140 -9.01 11.30 -1.12
N LYS A 141 -8.87 11.63 -2.41
CA LYS A 141 -8.84 13.03 -2.90
C LYS A 141 -10.16 13.73 -2.58
N ASP A 142 -11.29 13.08 -2.88
CA ASP A 142 -12.62 13.64 -2.61
C ASP A 142 -12.83 13.92 -1.11
N THR A 143 -12.40 12.99 -0.25
CA THR A 143 -12.52 13.15 1.21
C THR A 143 -11.63 14.29 1.72
N LYS A 144 -10.39 14.41 1.22
CA LYS A 144 -9.48 15.51 1.56
C LYS A 144 -10.05 16.85 1.11
N GLU A 145 -10.59 16.94 -0.11
CA GLU A 145 -11.22 18.16 -0.61
C GLU A 145 -12.43 18.57 0.23
N GLN A 146 -13.32 17.63 0.57
CA GLN A 146 -14.45 17.90 1.45
C GLN A 146 -14.02 18.43 2.83
N TYR A 147 -12.96 17.86 3.42
CA TYR A 147 -12.41 18.34 4.68
C TYR A 147 -11.92 19.79 4.59
N TYR A 148 -11.17 20.14 3.54
CA TYR A 148 -10.67 21.50 3.35
C TYR A 148 -11.80 22.51 3.08
N GLN A 149 -12.82 22.12 2.31
CA GLN A 149 -14.01 22.96 2.10
C GLN A 149 -14.74 23.24 3.41
N ASN A 150 -14.93 22.22 4.25
CA ASN A 150 -15.56 22.37 5.56
C ASN A 150 -14.72 23.23 6.50
N TYR A 151 -13.40 23.04 6.55
CA TYR A 151 -12.51 23.84 7.37
C TYR A 151 -12.53 25.32 6.96
N ASN A 152 -12.44 25.59 5.65
CA ASN A 152 -12.51 26.96 5.13
C ASN A 152 -13.87 27.61 5.45
N GLY A 153 -14.98 26.87 5.33
CA GLY A 153 -16.31 27.31 5.75
C GLY A 153 -16.36 27.69 7.24
N ILE A 154 -15.79 26.87 8.13
CA ILE A 154 -15.71 27.15 9.57
C ILE A 154 -14.83 28.39 9.86
N THR A 155 -13.70 28.53 9.18
CA THR A 155 -12.83 29.71 9.34
C THR A 155 -13.48 31.00 8.84
N ASN A 156 -14.30 30.93 7.79
CA ASN A 156 -15.04 32.07 7.27
C ASN A 156 -16.19 32.46 8.22
N LEU A 157 -16.94 31.49 8.75
CA LEU A 157 -17.99 31.72 9.74
C LEU A 157 -17.46 32.35 11.04
N SER A 158 -16.30 31.89 11.52
CA SER A 158 -15.66 32.46 12.71
C SER A 158 -15.12 33.88 12.46
N ARG A 159 -14.57 34.17 11.27
CA ARG A 159 -14.20 35.55 10.88
C ARG A 159 -15.41 36.48 10.76
N GLU A 160 -16.51 36.01 10.19
CA GLU A 160 -17.76 36.80 10.09
C GLU A 160 -18.39 37.06 11.47
N SER A 161 -18.35 36.09 12.38
CA SER A 161 -18.83 36.29 13.75
C SER A 161 -18.01 37.31 14.54
N LEU A 162 -16.69 37.36 14.33
CA LEU A 162 -15.80 38.35 14.96
C LEU A 162 -16.01 39.76 14.38
N ALA A 163 -16.21 39.87 13.06
CA ALA A 163 -16.55 41.14 12.41
C ALA A 163 -17.94 41.67 12.84
N GLY A 164 -18.91 40.79 13.12
CA GLY A 164 -20.23 41.17 13.64
C GLY A 164 -20.21 41.75 15.06
N THR A 165 -19.29 41.30 15.92
CA THR A 165 -19.10 41.85 17.27
C THR A 165 -18.47 43.26 17.29
N GLU A 166 -17.69 43.64 16.28
CA GLU A 166 -17.14 45.00 16.20
C GLU A 166 -18.21 46.05 15.85
N VAL A 167 -19.27 45.66 15.14
CA VAL A 167 -20.39 46.56 14.81
C VAL A 167 -21.30 46.82 16.03
N PHE A 168 -21.47 45.83 16.92
CA PHE A 168 -22.31 46.00 18.11
C PHE A 168 -21.71 46.94 19.17
N ASN A 169 -20.38 47.05 19.26
CA ASN A 169 -19.73 47.93 20.23
C ASN A 169 -19.70 49.41 19.83
N ASN A 170 -19.96 49.74 18.56
CA ASN A 170 -19.96 51.13 18.07
C ASN A 170 -21.35 51.80 18.02
N THR A 171 -22.39 51.15 18.54
CA THR A 171 -23.77 51.68 18.50
C THR A 171 -24.33 52.07 19.89
N VAL A 172 -23.51 52.06 20.94
CA VAL A 172 -23.91 52.41 22.33
C VAL A 172 -23.06 53.56 22.90
N ALA A 173 -22.72 54.55 22.09
CA ALA A 173 -22.10 55.81 22.56
C ALA A 173 -23.04 56.99 22.31
#